data_AF-A0AAV3UH03-F1
#
_entry.id   AF-A0AAV3UH03-F1
#
_cell.length_a   1.000
_cell.length_b   1.000
_cell.length_c   1.000
_cell.angle_alpha   90.00
_cell.angle_beta   90.00
_cell.angle_gamma   90.00
#
_symmetry.space_group_name_H-M   'P 1'
#
loop_
_entity.id
_entity.type
_entity.pdbx_description
1 polymer ?
#
loop_
_entity_poly.entity_id
_entity_poly.type
_entity_poly.pdbx_seq_one_letter_code
_entity_poly.pdbx_strand_id
1 'polypeptide(L)'
;MTAETTATKTLQASLAPPTAHKEHRLQRTVATYRRALADSFESGADTQTAVNDIVTPYTLTSYAKDALKKYVPQLRRTFNASELENNHHVRFTNRGWKLDHSEDRTHKFCWRVPQAECNNAFWIPLRINPAQRELWTDLLNDDVTVGEFRLQEHRTSWVLHVTIEYAVAEPDEPDNPTPIGFDIGESKLLTSCAC
;
A
#
# COMPACT_ATOMS: atom_id res chain seq x y z
N MET A 1 -21.09 18.64 -16.63
CA MET A 1 -20.40 17.71 -15.72
C MET A 1 -18.93 18.00 -15.89
N THR A 2 -18.38 18.86 -15.04
CA THR A 2 -16.92 19.06 -14.94
C THR A 2 -16.32 17.73 -14.49
N ALA A 3 -15.28 17.26 -15.17
CA ALA A 3 -14.58 16.06 -14.74
C ALA A 3 -13.87 16.39 -13.43
N GLU A 4 -14.24 15.74 -12.33
CA GLU A 4 -13.49 15.88 -11.09
C GLU A 4 -12.11 15.27 -11.29
N THR A 5 -11.07 16.10 -11.20
CA THR A 5 -9.68 15.63 -11.29
C THR A 5 -9.37 14.82 -10.02
N THR A 6 -8.98 13.56 -10.18
CA THR A 6 -8.61 12.70 -9.06
C THR A 6 -7.09 12.59 -8.94
N ALA A 7 -6.60 12.57 -7.70
CA ALA A 7 -5.19 12.34 -7.41
C ALA A 7 -5.00 11.07 -6.57
N THR A 8 -3.89 10.38 -6.82
CA THR A 8 -3.48 9.22 -6.03
C THR A 8 -2.46 9.62 -4.98
N LYS A 9 -2.66 9.23 -3.72
CA LYS A 9 -1.71 9.45 -2.63
C LYS A 9 -1.50 8.18 -1.81
N THR A 10 -0.27 8.00 -1.32
CA THR A 10 0.04 6.90 -0.40
C THR A 10 0.06 7.43 1.03
N LEU A 11 -0.87 6.96 1.85
CA LEU A 11 -0.88 7.17 3.29
C LEU A 11 0.07 6.19 3.97
N GLN A 12 0.71 6.65 5.05
CA GLN A 12 1.63 5.83 5.84
C GLN A 12 1.23 5.84 7.31
N ALA A 13 1.20 4.66 7.91
CA ALA A 13 1.02 4.49 9.34
C ALA A 13 2.04 3.49 9.88
N SER A 14 2.65 3.79 11.02
CA SER A 14 3.41 2.78 11.75
C SER A 14 2.46 1.98 12.64
N LEU A 15 2.69 0.69 12.80
CA LEU A 15 1.93 -0.11 13.76
C LEU A 15 2.39 0.26 15.18
N ALA A 16 1.44 0.39 16.10
CA ALA A 16 1.79 0.33 17.52
C ALA A 16 2.43 -1.05 17.81
N PRO A 17 3.37 -1.14 18.77
CA PRO A 17 4.08 -2.39 19.06
C PRO A 17 3.10 -3.56 19.21
N PRO A 18 3.13 -4.55 18.29
CA PRO A 18 2.25 -5.70 18.39
C PRO A 18 2.63 -6.54 19.61
N THR A 19 1.66 -7.28 20.16
CA THR A 19 2.00 -8.34 21.11
C THR A 19 2.83 -9.41 20.38
N ALA A 20 3.69 -10.14 21.10
CA ALA A 20 4.54 -11.18 20.51
C ALA A 20 3.74 -12.18 19.64
N HIS A 21 2.54 -12.56 20.10
CA HIS A 21 1.65 -13.42 19.31
C HIS A 21 1.21 -12.78 17.98
N LYS A 22 0.83 -11.49 17.98
CA LYS A 22 0.45 -10.78 16.75
C LYS A 22 1.65 -10.58 15.83
N GLU A 23 2.82 -10.30 16.38
CA GLU A 23 4.06 -10.13 15.64
C GLU A 23 4.46 -11.40 14.88
N HIS A 24 4.49 -12.54 15.56
CA HIS A 24 4.77 -13.83 14.91
C HIS A 24 3.81 -14.15 13.76
N ARG A 25 2.54 -13.74 13.91
CA ARG A 25 1.55 -13.93 12.86
C ARG A 25 1.79 -13.02 11.65
N LEU A 26 2.20 -11.77 11.86
CA LEU A 26 2.62 -10.89 10.77
C LEU A 26 3.84 -11.46 10.05
N GLN A 27 4.87 -11.87 10.79
CA GLN A 27 6.09 -12.49 10.24
C GLN A 27 5.77 -13.74 9.43
N ARG A 28 4.87 -14.60 9.90
CA ARG A 28 4.42 -15.78 9.15
C ARG A 28 3.74 -15.39 7.84
N THR A 29 2.89 -14.36 7.85
CA THR A 29 2.26 -13.83 6.62
C THR A 29 3.32 -13.31 5.65
N VAL A 30 4.30 -12.54 6.13
CA VAL A 30 5.39 -12.00 5.30
C VAL A 30 6.24 -13.11 4.69
N ALA A 31 6.69 -14.07 5.50
CA ALA A 31 7.50 -15.19 5.03
C ALA A 31 6.75 -16.02 3.98
N THR A 32 5.47 -16.32 4.23
CA THR A 32 4.63 -17.07 3.28
C THR A 32 4.43 -16.28 1.98
N TYR A 33 4.21 -14.97 2.07
CA TYR A 33 4.04 -14.11 0.90
C TYR A 33 5.30 -14.03 0.06
N ARG A 34 6.46 -13.80 0.69
CA ARG A 34 7.75 -13.71 0.01
C ARG A 34 8.12 -15.02 -0.69
N ARG A 35 7.83 -16.16 -0.08
CA ARG A 35 8.01 -17.47 -0.73
C ARG A 35 7.10 -17.64 -1.94
N ALA A 36 5.81 -17.33 -1.81
CA ALA A 36 4.88 -17.38 -2.94
C ALA A 36 5.29 -16.45 -4.09
N LEU A 37 5.81 -15.26 -3.76
CA LEU A 37 6.33 -14.30 -4.72
C LEU A 37 7.57 -14.84 -5.44
N ALA A 38 8.53 -15.40 -4.71
CA ALA A 38 9.75 -15.98 -5.26
C ALA A 38 9.43 -17.14 -6.20
N ASP A 39 8.66 -18.14 -5.75
CA ASP A 39 8.25 -19.28 -6.57
C ASP A 39 7.51 -18.83 -7.85
N SER A 40 6.62 -17.84 -7.72
CA SER A 40 5.88 -17.30 -8.88
C SER A 40 6.81 -16.58 -9.86
N PHE A 41 7.82 -15.88 -9.36
CA PHE A 41 8.78 -15.18 -10.20
C PHE A 41 9.74 -16.16 -10.89
N GLU A 42 10.34 -17.08 -10.13
CA GLU A 42 11.33 -18.07 -10.61
C GLU A 42 10.74 -19.05 -11.63
N SER A 43 9.47 -19.41 -11.49
CA SER A 43 8.75 -20.25 -12.48
C SER A 43 8.57 -19.58 -13.84
N GLY A 44 8.81 -18.27 -13.95
CA GLY A 44 8.59 -17.53 -15.18
C GLY A 44 7.12 -17.20 -15.46
N ALA A 45 6.23 -17.30 -14.46
CA ALA A 45 4.81 -17.00 -14.63
C ALA A 45 4.59 -15.53 -15.05
N ASP A 46 4.12 -15.32 -16.27
CA ASP A 46 3.95 -13.99 -16.87
C ASP A 46 2.46 -13.60 -17.05
N THR A 47 1.52 -14.46 -16.65
CA THR A 47 0.08 -14.20 -16.68
C THR A 47 -0.55 -14.38 -15.31
N GLN A 48 -1.70 -13.73 -15.08
CA GLN A 48 -2.42 -13.88 -13.81
C GLN A 48 -2.83 -15.33 -13.54
N THR A 49 -3.19 -16.08 -14.58
CA THR A 49 -3.56 -17.50 -14.49
C THR A 49 -2.36 -18.36 -14.08
N ALA A 50 -1.21 -18.18 -14.73
CA ALA A 50 0.00 -18.92 -14.37
C ALA A 50 0.42 -18.66 -12.92
N VAL A 51 0.34 -17.39 -12.47
CA VAL A 51 0.61 -17.04 -11.07
C VAL A 51 -0.43 -17.65 -10.13
N ASN A 52 -1.71 -17.69 -10.52
CA ASN A 52 -2.78 -18.30 -9.73
C ASN A 52 -2.48 -19.76 -9.39
N ASP A 53 -1.99 -20.54 -10.36
CA ASP A 53 -1.72 -21.97 -10.17
C ASP A 53 -0.62 -22.20 -9.12
N ILE A 54 0.33 -21.28 -9.00
CA ILE A 54 1.44 -21.32 -8.05
C ILE A 54 1.02 -20.85 -6.66
N VAL A 55 0.25 -19.76 -6.57
CA VAL A 55 -0.12 -19.15 -5.27
C VAL A 55 -1.32 -19.84 -4.60
N THR A 56 -2.08 -20.65 -5.34
CA THR A 56 -3.25 -21.39 -4.82
C THR A 56 -2.95 -22.23 -3.57
N PRO A 57 -1.90 -23.09 -3.54
CA PRO A 57 -1.60 -23.92 -2.37
C PRO A 57 -1.13 -23.12 -1.14
N TYR A 58 -0.71 -21.86 -1.29
CA TYR A 58 -0.20 -21.06 -0.18
C TYR A 58 -1.30 -20.64 0.80
N THR A 59 -0.98 -20.65 2.10
CA THR A 59 -1.85 -20.14 3.17
C THR A 59 -1.82 -18.61 3.22
N LEU A 60 -2.30 -17.98 2.14
CA LEU A 60 -2.45 -16.54 1.99
C LEU A 60 -3.93 -16.18 1.82
N THR A 61 -4.28 -14.95 2.20
CA THR A 61 -5.63 -14.42 1.93
C THR A 61 -5.87 -14.35 0.43
N SER A 62 -7.14 -14.45 0.01
CA SER A 62 -7.52 -14.18 -1.38
C SER A 62 -7.06 -12.79 -1.84
N TYR A 63 -7.07 -11.81 -0.93
CA TYR A 63 -6.58 -10.45 -1.19
C TYR A 63 -5.08 -10.38 -1.51
N ALA A 64 -4.25 -11.16 -0.79
CA ALA A 64 -2.81 -11.23 -1.06
C ALA A 64 -2.52 -12.04 -2.32
N LYS A 65 -3.23 -13.16 -2.54
CA LYS A 65 -3.13 -13.95 -3.77
C LYS A 65 -3.48 -13.14 -5.00
N ASP A 66 -4.58 -12.38 -4.96
CA ASP A 66 -5.01 -11.55 -6.09
C ASP A 66 -4.07 -10.36 -6.32
N ALA A 67 -3.44 -9.83 -5.28
CA ALA A 67 -2.36 -8.86 -5.45
C ALA A 67 -1.13 -9.46 -6.14
N LEU A 68 -0.72 -10.69 -5.76
CA LEU A 68 0.39 -11.41 -6.42
C LEU A 68 0.09 -11.67 -7.90
N LYS A 69 -1.12 -12.12 -8.24
CA LYS A 69 -1.56 -12.37 -9.62
C LYS A 69 -1.38 -11.13 -10.50
N LYS A 70 -1.63 -9.94 -9.97
CA LYS A 70 -1.42 -8.67 -10.69
C LYS A 70 0.04 -8.25 -10.71
N TYR A 71 0.75 -8.42 -9.60
CA TYR A 71 2.10 -7.88 -9.40
C TYR A 71 3.20 -8.67 -10.13
N VAL A 72 3.18 -10.00 -10.07
CA VAL A 72 4.25 -10.83 -10.68
C VAL A 72 4.39 -10.62 -12.19
N PRO A 73 3.30 -10.56 -12.99
CA PRO A 73 3.42 -10.22 -14.40
C PRO A 73 3.98 -8.82 -14.65
N GLN A 74 3.64 -7.85 -13.80
CA GLN A 74 4.14 -6.48 -13.92
C GLN A 74 5.64 -6.39 -13.62
N LEU A 75 6.15 -7.18 -12.67
CA LEU A 75 7.59 -7.27 -12.39
C LEU A 75 8.39 -7.57 -13.65
N ARG A 76 7.92 -8.51 -14.48
CA ARG A 76 8.59 -8.86 -15.73
C ARG A 76 8.27 -7.88 -16.86
N ARG A 77 7.00 -7.57 -17.09
CA ARG A 77 6.56 -6.82 -18.28
C ARG A 77 6.79 -5.32 -18.16
N THR A 78 6.58 -4.75 -16.99
CA THR A 78 6.63 -3.31 -16.75
C THR A 78 7.97 -2.89 -16.16
N PHE A 79 8.45 -3.64 -15.17
CA PHE A 79 9.68 -3.30 -14.45
C PHE A 79 10.93 -3.98 -14.99
N ASN A 80 10.79 -4.91 -15.95
CA ASN A 80 11.88 -5.71 -16.52
C ASN A 80 12.81 -6.32 -15.44
N ALA A 81 12.21 -6.75 -14.33
CA ALA A 81 12.97 -7.28 -13.20
C ALA A 81 13.56 -8.65 -13.58
N SER A 82 14.86 -8.79 -13.40
CA SER A 82 15.60 -10.05 -13.51
C SER A 82 15.78 -10.76 -12.18
N GLU A 83 15.68 -10.03 -11.06
CA GLU A 83 15.88 -10.53 -9.70
C GLU A 83 14.87 -9.91 -8.73
N LEU A 84 14.66 -10.58 -7.58
CA LEU A 84 13.81 -10.08 -6.50
C LEU A 84 14.65 -9.64 -5.31
N GLU A 85 14.37 -8.45 -4.78
CA GLU A 85 14.92 -8.03 -3.50
C GLU A 85 14.26 -8.76 -2.32
N ASN A 86 15.01 -8.99 -1.25
CA ASN A 86 14.48 -9.68 -0.07
C ASN A 86 13.46 -8.86 0.75
N ASN A 87 13.29 -7.57 0.45
CA ASN A 87 12.45 -6.65 1.21
C ASN A 87 11.09 -6.32 0.55
N HIS A 88 10.58 -7.20 -0.32
CA HIS A 88 9.26 -7.00 -0.90
C HIS A 88 8.17 -6.84 0.16
N HIS A 89 7.29 -5.87 -0.05
CA HIS A 89 6.13 -5.61 0.78
C HIS A 89 5.06 -6.67 0.55
N VAL A 90 4.32 -7.02 1.60
CA VAL A 90 3.12 -7.84 1.45
C VAL A 90 2.02 -6.95 0.88
N ARG A 91 1.64 -7.20 -0.37
CA ARG A 91 0.56 -6.46 -1.05
C ARG A 91 -0.79 -7.12 -0.83
N PHE A 92 -1.83 -6.30 -0.72
CA PHE A 92 -3.21 -6.73 -0.61
C PHE A 92 -4.12 -5.87 -1.48
N THR A 93 -5.12 -6.49 -2.11
CA THR A 93 -6.19 -5.74 -2.79
C THR A 93 -7.07 -4.98 -1.79
N ASN A 94 -7.64 -3.85 -2.22
CA ASN A 94 -8.60 -3.03 -1.46
C ASN A 94 -9.71 -3.82 -0.74
N ARG A 95 -10.22 -4.92 -1.32
CA ARG A 95 -11.26 -5.77 -0.71
C ARG A 95 -10.92 -6.32 0.69
N GLY A 96 -9.64 -6.37 1.05
CA GLY A 96 -9.19 -6.79 2.38
C GLY A 96 -9.13 -5.67 3.40
N TRP A 97 -9.39 -4.42 3.00
CA TRP A 97 -9.26 -3.25 3.84
C TRP A 97 -10.40 -3.16 4.85
N LYS A 98 -10.06 -2.97 6.12
CA LYS A 98 -10.98 -2.53 7.17
C LYS A 98 -10.22 -1.69 8.19
N LEU A 99 -10.77 -0.50 8.46
CA LEU A 99 -10.28 0.46 9.43
C LEU A 99 -11.36 0.64 10.50
N ASP A 100 -10.94 0.88 11.74
CA ASP A 100 -11.82 1.19 12.87
C ASP A 100 -11.25 2.40 13.62
N HIS A 101 -12.13 3.18 14.23
CA HIS A 101 -11.79 4.38 14.97
C HIS A 101 -12.58 4.46 16.28
N SER A 102 -11.88 4.75 17.38
CA SER A 102 -12.52 4.98 18.68
C SER A 102 -11.74 6.03 19.47
N GLU A 103 -12.46 7.02 19.99
CA GLU A 103 -11.93 8.09 20.83
C GLU A 103 -11.45 7.58 22.20
N ASP A 104 -11.97 6.45 22.66
CA ASP A 104 -11.67 5.88 23.98
C ASP A 104 -10.33 5.14 24.05
N ARG A 105 -9.65 4.97 22.90
CA ARG A 105 -8.39 4.21 22.79
C ARG A 105 -7.18 5.14 22.76
N THR A 106 -6.08 4.71 23.39
CA THR A 106 -4.77 5.40 23.31
C THR A 106 -4.32 5.65 21.86
N HIS A 107 -4.62 4.69 20.98
CA HIS A 107 -4.43 4.80 19.54
C HIS A 107 -5.80 4.69 18.88
N LYS A 108 -6.29 5.81 18.34
CA LYS A 108 -7.67 5.92 17.88
C LYS A 108 -7.96 5.04 16.66
N PHE A 109 -7.03 5.01 15.70
CA PHE A 109 -7.15 4.19 14.49
C PHE A 109 -6.64 2.78 14.73
N CYS A 110 -7.41 1.79 14.29
CA CYS A 110 -7.03 0.37 14.29
C CYS A 110 -7.25 -0.23 12.90
N TRP A 111 -6.26 -0.96 12.41
CA TRP A 111 -6.38 -1.71 11.16
C TRP A 111 -6.67 -3.19 11.45
N ARG A 112 -7.61 -3.77 10.72
CA ARG A 112 -7.89 -5.20 10.77
C ARG A 112 -6.96 -5.94 9.82
N VAL A 113 -6.02 -6.69 10.39
CA VAL A 113 -5.07 -7.48 9.63
C VAL A 113 -5.80 -8.66 8.94
N PRO A 114 -5.79 -8.74 7.60
CA PRO A 114 -6.34 -9.88 6.89
C PRO A 114 -5.56 -11.16 7.18
N GLN A 115 -6.26 -12.26 7.43
CA GLN A 115 -5.66 -13.56 7.76
C GLN A 115 -6.32 -14.65 6.90
N ALA A 116 -5.53 -15.61 6.43
CA ALA A 116 -5.96 -16.60 5.45
C ALA A 116 -7.04 -17.55 6.01
N GLU A 117 -6.99 -17.82 7.32
CA GLU A 117 -7.96 -18.65 8.02
C GLU A 117 -9.16 -17.80 8.45
N CYS A 118 -10.37 -18.30 8.16
CA CYS A 118 -11.62 -17.64 8.53
C CYS A 118 -11.65 -17.37 10.04
N ASN A 119 -12.14 -16.18 10.41
CA ASN A 119 -12.27 -15.72 11.81
C ASN A 119 -10.97 -15.54 12.61
N ASN A 120 -9.80 -15.60 11.96
CA ASN A 120 -8.52 -15.40 12.65
C ASN A 120 -7.96 -13.97 12.50
N ALA A 121 -8.72 -13.04 11.91
CA ALA A 121 -8.28 -11.65 11.76
C ALA A 121 -8.14 -10.97 13.13
N PHE A 122 -7.21 -10.03 13.24
CA PHE A 122 -6.98 -9.28 14.48
C PHE A 122 -6.76 -7.80 14.19
N TRP A 123 -6.99 -6.98 15.21
CA TRP A 123 -6.81 -5.53 15.13
C TRP A 123 -5.43 -5.12 15.64
N ILE A 124 -4.76 -4.25 14.90
CA ILE A 124 -3.54 -3.57 15.33
C ILE A 124 -3.79 -2.06 15.37
N PRO A 125 -3.50 -1.39 16.50
CA PRO A 125 -3.56 0.06 16.56
C PRO A 125 -2.49 0.71 15.68
N LEU A 126 -2.86 1.83 15.05
CA LEU A 126 -2.00 2.58 14.14
C LEU A 126 -1.50 3.87 14.79
N ARG A 127 -0.25 4.21 14.49
CA ARG A 127 0.38 5.50 14.74
C ARG A 127 0.37 6.28 13.43
N ILE A 128 -0.64 7.12 13.29
CA ILE A 128 -0.87 7.96 12.11
C ILE A 128 0.07 9.16 12.11
N ASN A 129 0.65 9.48 10.96
CA ASN A 129 1.34 10.75 10.77
C ASN A 129 0.33 11.91 10.90
N PRO A 130 0.50 12.85 11.84
CA PRO A 130 -0.43 13.98 12.01
C PRO A 130 -0.67 14.78 10.73
N ALA A 131 0.34 14.91 9.85
CA ALA A 131 0.23 15.62 8.58
C ALA A 131 -0.69 14.92 7.55
N GLN A 132 -1.06 13.66 7.79
CA GLN A 132 -1.98 12.89 6.94
C GLN A 132 -3.32 12.63 7.62
N ARG A 133 -3.57 13.20 8.81
CA ARG A 133 -4.71 12.84 9.65
C ARG A 133 -6.06 13.01 8.95
N GLU A 134 -6.25 14.11 8.22
CA GLU A 134 -7.48 14.39 7.47
C GLU A 134 -7.77 13.26 6.48
N LEU A 135 -6.79 12.89 5.65
CA LEU A 135 -6.95 11.79 4.69
C LEU A 135 -7.20 10.42 5.35
N TRP A 136 -6.74 10.20 6.59
CA TRP A 136 -7.08 8.98 7.35
C TRP A 136 -8.51 9.01 7.88
N THR A 137 -9.04 10.19 8.19
CA THR A 137 -10.45 10.40 8.54
C THR A 137 -11.34 10.24 7.31
N ASP A 138 -10.96 10.82 6.17
CA ASP A 138 -11.70 10.64 4.91
C ASP A 138 -11.75 9.16 4.52
N LEU A 139 -10.64 8.45 4.72
CA LEU A 139 -10.55 7.00 4.50
C LEU A 139 -11.43 6.18 5.45
N LEU A 140 -11.70 6.68 6.65
CA LEU A 140 -12.59 6.05 7.63
C LEU A 140 -14.06 6.27 7.28
N ASN A 141 -14.39 7.46 6.77
CA ASN A 141 -15.74 7.87 6.41
C ASN A 141 -16.18 7.39 5.02
N ASP A 142 -15.31 6.66 4.31
CA ASP A 142 -15.49 6.26 2.92
C ASP A 142 -15.58 7.45 1.92
N ASP A 143 -15.03 8.61 2.30
CA ASP A 143 -14.96 9.83 1.46
C ASP A 143 -13.87 9.73 0.37
N VAL A 144 -12.94 8.77 0.50
CA VAL A 144 -11.88 8.47 -0.48
C VAL A 144 -11.87 6.99 -0.84
N THR A 145 -11.44 6.68 -2.07
CA THR A 145 -11.41 5.30 -2.54
C THR A 145 -10.11 4.61 -2.14
N VAL A 146 -10.22 3.45 -1.50
CA VAL A 146 -9.07 2.61 -1.13
C VAL A 146 -8.58 1.83 -2.35
N GLY A 147 -7.27 1.93 -2.62
CA GLY A 147 -6.55 1.13 -3.59
C GLY A 147 -5.81 -0.07 -2.97
N GLU A 148 -4.61 -0.35 -3.48
CA GLU A 148 -3.74 -1.38 -2.89
C GLU A 148 -3.16 -0.89 -1.55
N PHE A 149 -3.11 -1.77 -0.56
CA PHE A 149 -2.38 -1.53 0.67
C PHE A 149 -1.26 -2.56 0.86
N ARG A 150 -0.18 -2.14 1.52
CA ARG A 150 1.07 -2.86 1.60
C ARG A 150 1.59 -2.84 3.04
N LEU A 151 2.01 -4.01 3.52
CA LEU A 151 2.66 -4.14 4.81
C LEU A 151 4.16 -4.34 4.61
N GLN A 152 4.96 -3.50 5.25
CA GLN A 152 6.41 -3.57 5.24
C GLN A 152 6.95 -3.82 6.64
N GLU A 153 7.87 -4.76 6.75
CA GLU A 153 8.67 -5.01 7.94
C GLU A 153 9.93 -4.13 7.91
N HIS A 154 10.18 -3.40 9.00
CA HIS A 154 11.31 -2.49 9.19
C HIS A 154 12.09 -2.83 10.46
N ARG A 155 13.01 -3.81 10.37
CA ARG A 155 13.85 -4.31 11.48
C ARG A 155 13.08 -4.79 12.71
N THR A 156 12.50 -3.86 13.47
CA THR A 156 11.73 -4.08 14.70
C THR A 156 10.38 -3.33 14.68
N SER A 157 10.03 -2.69 13.57
CA SER A 157 8.77 -1.96 13.40
C SER A 157 8.08 -2.38 12.12
N TRP A 158 6.82 -2.00 11.99
CA TRP A 158 5.99 -2.34 10.85
C TRP A 158 5.35 -1.08 10.31
N VAL A 159 5.31 -0.95 9.00
CA VAL A 159 4.74 0.20 8.30
C VAL A 159 3.65 -0.29 7.35
N LEU A 160 2.48 0.32 7.47
CA LEU A 160 1.34 0.12 6.59
C LEU A 160 1.28 1.28 5.60
N HIS A 161 1.33 0.95 4.32
CA HIS A 161 1.11 1.88 3.22
C HIS A 161 -0.27 1.63 2.64
N VAL A 162 -1.05 2.68 2.44
CA VAL A 162 -2.40 2.60 1.86
C VAL A 162 -2.49 3.57 0.70
N THR A 163 -2.76 3.05 -0.49
CA THR A 163 -3.01 3.89 -1.66
C THR A 163 -4.45 4.38 -1.58
N ILE A 164 -4.66 5.68 -1.70
CA ILE A 164 -5.98 6.30 -1.77
C ILE A 164 -6.12 7.11 -3.06
N GLU A 165 -7.33 7.18 -3.57
CA GLU A 165 -7.74 8.10 -4.63
C GLU A 165 -8.74 9.09 -4.04
N TYR A 166 -8.46 10.39 -4.21
CA TYR A 166 -9.28 11.48 -3.69
C TYR A 166 -9.48 12.57 -4.76
N ALA A 167 -10.63 13.24 -4.70
CA ALA A 167 -10.92 14.35 -5.58
C ALA A 167 -10.06 15.57 -5.21
N VAL A 168 -9.51 16.22 -6.22
CA VAL A 168 -8.77 17.48 -6.08
C VAL A 168 -9.56 18.54 -6.81
N ALA A 169 -9.84 19.65 -6.13
CA ALA A 169 -10.41 20.82 -6.79
C ALA A 169 -9.47 21.25 -7.91
N GLU A 170 -10.01 21.43 -9.12
CA GLU A 170 -9.23 22.07 -10.18
C GLU A 170 -8.84 23.46 -9.68
N PRO A 171 -7.54 23.81 -9.73
CA PRO A 171 -7.13 25.14 -9.32
C PRO A 171 -7.78 26.16 -10.25
N ASP A 172 -8.32 27.24 -9.68
CA ASP A 172 -8.74 28.38 -10.47
C ASP A 172 -7.55 28.91 -11.28
N GLU A 173 -7.73 29.16 -12.57
CA GLU A 173 -6.69 29.82 -13.37
C GLU A 173 -6.47 31.23 -12.80
N PRO A 174 -5.27 31.56 -12.30
CA PRO A 174 -5.02 32.90 -11.79
C PRO A 174 -5.02 33.90 -12.95
N ASP A 175 -5.68 35.05 -12.79
CA ASP A 175 -5.71 36.14 -13.78
C ASP A 175 -4.31 36.63 -14.18
N ASN A 176 -3.31 36.43 -13.31
CA ASN A 176 -1.91 36.73 -13.55
C ASN A 176 -1.00 35.60 -13.03
N PRO A 177 -0.74 34.55 -13.84
CA PRO A 177 0.08 33.42 -13.41
C PRO A 177 1.54 33.86 -13.24
N THR A 178 2.18 33.50 -12.12
CA THR A 178 3.63 33.61 -11.97
C THR A 178 4.29 32.48 -12.77
N PRO A 179 5.05 32.78 -13.85
CA PRO A 179 5.75 31.74 -14.58
C PRO A 179 6.88 31.18 -13.71
N ILE A 180 6.83 29.88 -13.42
CA ILE A 180 7.90 29.15 -12.73
C ILE A 180 8.57 28.22 -13.73
N GLY A 181 9.83 28.49 -14.05
CA GLY A 181 10.65 27.63 -14.89
C GLY A 181 11.35 26.56 -14.05
N PHE A 182 11.20 25.29 -14.41
CA PHE A 182 11.95 24.17 -13.85
C PHE A 182 12.94 23.64 -14.89
N ASP A 183 14.22 23.56 -14.53
CA ASP A 183 15.28 22.95 -15.32
C ASP A 183 15.88 21.75 -14.56
N ILE A 184 16.06 20.63 -15.25
CA ILE A 184 16.68 19.42 -14.73
C ILE A 184 17.99 19.23 -15.50
N GLY A 185 19.13 19.38 -14.81
CA GLY A 185 20.45 19.26 -15.41
C GLY A 185 21.24 18.08 -14.84
N GLU A 186 22.18 17.53 -15.61
CA GLU A 186 23.04 16.42 -15.15
C GLU A 186 23.84 16.75 -13.88
N SER A 187 24.20 18.02 -13.68
CA SER A 187 24.94 18.50 -12.51
C SER A 187 24.06 19.02 -11.37
N LYS A 188 22.75 19.19 -11.59
CA LYS A 188 21.79 19.69 -10.58
C LYS A 188 20.41 19.04 -10.77
N LEU A 189 19.98 18.29 -9.76
CA LEU A 189 18.74 17.51 -9.75
C LEU A 189 17.47 18.33 -10.06
N LEU A 190 17.41 19.60 -9.63
CA LEU A 190 16.32 20.52 -9.95
C LEU A 190 16.80 21.96 -9.75
N THR A 191 16.57 22.83 -10.74
CA THR A 191 16.75 24.28 -10.61
C THR A 191 15.40 24.95 -10.92
N SER A 192 14.93 25.82 -10.02
CA SER A 192 13.73 26.62 -10.24
C SER A 192 14.09 28.10 -10.41
N CYS A 193 13.36 28.78 -11.30
CA CYS A 193 13.40 30.22 -11.48
C CYS A 193 11.96 30.75 -11.47
N ALA A 194 11.71 31.80 -10.67
CA ALA A 194 10.44 32.51 -10.64
C ALA A 194 10.73 33.98 -10.97
N CYS A 195 9.94 34.57 -11.86
CA CYS A 195 10.03 35.97 -12.26
C CYS A 195 8.85 36.77 -11.72
#